data_AF-A0A819HRX1-F1
#
_entry.id   AF-A0A819HRX1-F1
#
_cell.length_a   1.000
_cell.length_b   1.000
_cell.length_c   1.000
_cell.angle_alpha   90.00
_cell.angle_beta   90.00
_cell.angle_gamma   90.00
#
_symmetry.space_group_name_H-M   'P 1'
#
loop_
_entity.id
_entity.type
_entity.pdbx_description
1 polymer ?
#
loop_
_entity_poly.entity_id
_entity_poly.type
_entity_poly.pdbx_seq_one_letter_code
_entity_poly.pdbx_strand_id
1 'polypeptide(L)'
;GACNQHDIYTLLITAMMKMNCYPKSLTECHLNGLSVDFTAKTIVNLSNLKSNVYGNIYHMINQNSEIKFVDIIDGMHTCGIELESVSYNEWKMKMKRFNDQNNPLESVSEFFSKSAFSERSLISADQFYGAVCALDFPSFDKDYICKWLSFIMHNVVRK
;
A
#
# COMPACT_ATOMS: atom_id res chain seq x y z
N GLY A 1 6.81 11.79 -7.58
CA GLY A 1 5.74 11.09 -6.83
C GLY A 1 5.61 11.71 -5.45
N ALA A 2 4.69 11.22 -4.64
CA ALA A 2 4.55 11.57 -3.23
C ALA A 2 3.91 10.38 -2.49
N CYS A 3 4.32 10.14 -1.25
CA CYS A 3 3.65 9.21 -0.34
C CYS A 3 3.85 9.69 1.10
N ASN A 4 2.98 9.28 2.01
CA ASN A 4 3.15 9.55 3.44
C ASN A 4 4.25 8.64 3.99
N GLN A 5 5.36 9.22 4.46
CA GLN A 5 6.51 8.47 4.98
C GLN A 5 6.20 7.66 6.24
N HIS A 6 5.13 8.03 6.95
CA HIS A 6 4.68 7.39 8.17
C HIS A 6 3.47 6.46 7.94
N ASP A 7 3.04 6.29 6.69
CA ASP A 7 2.01 5.31 6.35
C ASP A 7 2.57 3.88 6.46
N ILE A 8 1.72 2.94 6.90
CA ILE A 8 2.14 1.57 7.19
C ILE A 8 2.73 0.84 5.98
N TYR A 9 2.20 1.07 4.77
CA TYR A 9 2.74 0.46 3.56
C TYR A 9 4.12 1.03 3.22
N THR A 10 4.27 2.35 3.39
CA THR A 10 5.57 3.01 3.16
C THR A 10 6.61 2.53 4.17
N LEU A 11 6.24 2.42 5.45
CA LEU A 11 7.13 1.93 6.50
C LEU A 11 7.54 0.47 6.26
N LEU A 12 6.60 -0.39 5.86
CA LEU A 12 6.91 -1.78 5.52
C LEU A 12 7.86 -1.89 4.33
N ILE A 13 7.53 -1.24 3.22
CA ILE A 13 8.33 -1.28 1.99
C ILE A 13 9.74 -0.77 2.30
N THR A 14 9.85 0.32 3.06
CA THR A 14 11.13 0.88 3.52
C THR A 14 11.89 -0.13 4.37
N ALA A 15 11.22 -0.83 5.29
CA ALA A 15 11.85 -1.86 6.13
C ALA A 15 12.40 -3.02 5.29
N MET A 16 11.62 -3.51 4.32
CA MET A 16 12.05 -4.56 3.39
C MET A 16 13.29 -4.13 2.60
N MET A 17 13.26 -2.91 2.04
CA MET A 17 14.38 -2.34 1.29
C MET A 17 15.65 -2.17 2.15
N LYS A 18 15.51 -1.70 3.41
CA LYS A 18 16.67 -1.48 4.29
C LYS A 18 17.27 -2.77 4.84
N MET A 19 16.45 -3.79 5.07
CA MET A 19 16.90 -5.10 5.57
C MET A 19 17.27 -6.10 4.46
N ASN A 20 17.01 -5.74 3.19
CA ASN A 20 17.15 -6.62 2.02
C ASN A 20 16.42 -7.96 2.17
N CYS A 21 15.28 -7.97 2.87
CA CYS A 21 14.51 -9.20 3.08
C CYS A 21 13.03 -8.93 3.32
N TYR A 22 12.20 -9.96 3.13
CA TYR A 22 10.76 -9.92 3.39
C TYR A 22 10.26 -11.22 4.02
N PRO A 23 9.20 -11.17 4.85
CA PRO A 23 8.58 -12.38 5.37
C PRO A 23 7.84 -13.10 4.25
N LYS A 24 8.14 -14.40 4.06
CA LYS A 24 7.51 -15.23 3.01
C LYS A 24 5.98 -15.21 3.05
N SER A 25 5.39 -15.07 4.24
CA SER A 25 3.92 -15.02 4.39
C SER A 25 3.28 -13.81 3.71
N LEU A 26 4.04 -12.76 3.36
CA LEU A 26 3.48 -11.60 2.64
C LEU A 26 3.12 -11.91 1.19
N THR A 27 3.62 -12.99 0.57
CA THR A 27 3.29 -13.29 -0.83
C THR A 27 1.80 -13.52 -1.05
N GLU A 28 1.08 -13.92 0.00
CA GLU A 28 -0.37 -14.16 -0.02
C GLU A 28 -1.18 -12.90 0.35
N CYS A 29 -0.50 -11.81 0.70
CA CYS A 29 -1.14 -10.57 1.12
C CYS A 29 -1.40 -9.64 -0.07
N HIS A 30 -2.36 -8.74 0.11
CA HIS A 30 -2.72 -7.72 -0.87
C HIS A 30 -2.88 -6.36 -0.18
N LEU A 31 -2.58 -5.30 -0.92
CA LEU A 31 -2.78 -3.92 -0.48
C LEU A 31 -4.07 -3.42 -1.10
N ASN A 32 -5.00 -3.04 -0.24
CA ASN A 32 -6.22 -2.36 -0.63
C ASN A 32 -6.01 -0.86 -0.43
N GLY A 33 -6.15 -0.10 -1.52
CA GLY A 33 -5.98 1.34 -1.49
C GLY A 33 -6.37 2.00 -2.80
N LEU A 34 -6.60 3.31 -2.73
CA LEU A 34 -6.72 4.19 -3.88
C LEU A 34 -5.55 5.16 -3.87
N SER A 35 -5.07 5.56 -5.05
CA SER A 35 -4.09 6.64 -5.12
C SER A 35 -4.71 7.94 -4.59
N VAL A 36 -3.91 8.74 -3.90
CA VAL A 36 -4.40 9.95 -3.21
C VAL A 36 -4.94 10.99 -4.19
N ASP A 37 -4.36 11.08 -5.39
CA ASP A 37 -4.78 11.99 -6.44
C ASP A 37 -6.14 11.61 -7.03
N PHE A 38 -6.39 10.31 -7.26
CA PHE A 38 -7.70 9.81 -7.66
C PHE A 38 -8.73 10.03 -6.55
N THR A 39 -8.39 9.71 -5.32
CA THR A 39 -9.25 9.93 -4.15
C THR A 39 -9.67 11.40 -4.03
N ALA A 40 -8.71 12.33 -4.09
CA ALA A 40 -8.98 13.77 -3.99
C ALA A 40 -9.88 14.29 -5.12
N LYS A 41 -9.59 13.91 -6.38
CA LYS A 41 -10.45 14.27 -7.54
C LYS A 41 -11.85 13.73 -7.36
N THR A 42 -11.97 12.51 -6.86
CA THR A 42 -13.25 11.84 -6.68
C THR A 42 -14.10 12.50 -5.59
N ILE A 43 -13.49 12.90 -4.47
CA ILE A 43 -14.18 13.67 -3.41
C ILE A 43 -14.78 14.96 -3.99
N VAL A 44 -14.01 15.70 -4.78
CA VAL A 44 -14.48 16.94 -5.43
C VAL A 44 -15.61 16.66 -6.42
N ASN A 45 -15.50 15.59 -7.22
CA ASN A 45 -16.55 15.20 -8.14
C ASN A 45 -17.84 14.84 -7.40
N LEU A 46 -17.75 14.00 -6.37
CA LEU A 46 -18.90 13.59 -5.55
C LEU A 46 -19.54 14.78 -4.84
N SER A 47 -18.76 15.74 -4.34
CA SER A 47 -19.31 16.94 -3.69
C SER A 47 -20.04 17.88 -4.67
N ASN A 48 -19.66 17.83 -5.95
CA ASN A 48 -20.26 18.67 -7.00
C ASN A 48 -21.43 17.99 -7.72
N LEU A 49 -21.68 16.70 -7.47
CA LEU A 49 -22.86 16.04 -8.00
C LEU A 49 -24.09 16.79 -7.47
N LYS A 50 -24.82 17.45 -8.39
CA LYS A 50 -26.12 18.07 -8.12
C LYS A 50 -27.16 16.96 -7.93
N SER A 51 -27.03 16.27 -6.81
CA SER A 51 -27.97 15.29 -6.31
C SER A 51 -29.03 16.03 -5.49
N ASN A 52 -30.31 15.82 -5.79
CA ASN A 52 -31.41 16.29 -4.95
C ASN A 52 -31.49 15.56 -3.59
N VAL A 53 -30.52 14.68 -3.31
CA VAL A 53 -30.39 13.88 -2.10
C VAL A 53 -29.17 14.36 -1.32
N TYR A 54 -29.40 14.98 -0.16
CA TYR A 54 -28.38 15.27 0.83
C TYR A 54 -28.09 14.01 1.68
N GLY A 55 -26.86 13.88 2.18
CA GLY A 55 -26.51 12.83 3.15
C GLY A 55 -26.07 11.48 2.56
N ASN A 56 -25.67 11.43 1.29
CA ASN A 56 -25.09 10.20 0.71
C ASN A 56 -23.76 9.85 1.40
N ILE A 57 -23.56 8.56 1.67
CA ILE A 57 -22.33 8.00 2.22
C ILE A 57 -21.73 7.07 1.17
N TYR A 58 -20.45 7.27 0.86
CA TYR A 58 -19.72 6.48 -0.14
C TYR A 58 -18.53 5.77 0.50
N HIS A 59 -18.45 4.45 0.32
CA HIS A 59 -17.24 3.69 0.65
C HIS A 59 -16.25 3.77 -0.50
N MET A 60 -15.28 4.69 -0.39
CA MET A 60 -14.24 4.88 -1.40
C MET A 60 -13.13 3.83 -1.27
N ILE A 61 -13.41 2.62 -1.75
CA ILE A 61 -12.47 1.49 -1.73
C ILE A 61 -12.29 0.94 -3.15
N ASN A 62 -11.10 0.43 -3.47
CA ASN A 62 -10.86 -0.26 -4.73
C ASN A 62 -11.19 -1.74 -4.58
N GLN A 63 -12.35 -2.17 -5.09
CA GLN A 63 -12.74 -3.58 -5.10
C GLN A 63 -12.27 -4.32 -6.37
N ASN A 64 -11.91 -3.58 -7.42
CA ASN A 64 -11.65 -4.14 -8.74
C ASN A 64 -10.16 -4.28 -9.08
N SER A 65 -9.28 -3.64 -8.31
CA SER A 65 -7.84 -3.72 -8.50
C SER A 65 -7.14 -3.68 -7.14
N GLU A 66 -6.56 -4.81 -6.77
CA GLU A 66 -5.72 -4.98 -5.59
C GLU A 66 -4.25 -5.01 -6.03
N ILE A 67 -3.34 -4.43 -5.23
CA ILE A 67 -1.90 -4.59 -5.46
C ILE A 67 -1.46 -5.82 -4.68
N LYS A 68 -1.05 -6.88 -5.38
CA LYS A 68 -0.52 -8.06 -4.68
C LYS A 68 0.89 -7.77 -4.20
N PHE A 69 1.24 -8.29 -3.04
CA PHE A 69 2.60 -8.14 -2.52
C PHE A 69 3.65 -8.75 -3.43
N VAL A 70 3.32 -9.83 -4.14
CA VAL A 70 4.23 -10.42 -5.14
C VAL A 70 4.60 -9.43 -6.24
N ASP A 71 3.65 -8.61 -6.70
CA ASP A 71 3.91 -7.59 -7.73
C ASP A 71 4.84 -6.49 -7.21
N ILE A 72 4.77 -6.18 -5.91
CA ILE A 72 5.68 -5.25 -5.23
C ILE A 72 7.08 -5.83 -5.15
N ILE A 73 7.22 -7.11 -4.78
CA ILE A 73 8.52 -7.80 -4.71
C ILE A 73 9.16 -7.87 -6.10
N ASP A 74 8.39 -8.24 -7.12
CA ASP A 74 8.84 -8.27 -8.52
C ASP A 74 9.22 -6.87 -9.02
N GLY A 75 8.48 -5.85 -8.59
CA GLY A 75 8.82 -4.45 -8.82
C GLY A 75 10.14 -4.05 -8.18
N MET A 76 10.40 -4.48 -6.93
CA MET A 76 11.65 -4.22 -6.22
C MET A 76 12.84 -4.86 -6.95
N HIS A 77 12.70 -6.11 -7.39
CA HIS A 77 13.71 -6.78 -8.21
C HIS A 77 13.94 -6.07 -9.55
N THR A 78 12.86 -5.63 -10.22
CA THR A 78 12.97 -4.82 -11.45
C THR A 78 13.69 -3.49 -11.22
N CYS A 79 13.57 -2.90 -10.03
CA CYS A 79 14.30 -1.71 -9.61
C CYS A 79 15.74 -1.98 -9.13
N GLY A 80 16.24 -3.22 -9.25
CA GLY A 80 17.61 -3.59 -8.86
C GLY A 80 17.80 -3.78 -7.34
N ILE A 81 16.72 -4.04 -6.61
CA ILE A 81 16.74 -4.32 -5.18
C ILE A 81 16.68 -5.83 -5.00
N GLU A 82 17.76 -6.41 -4.50
CA GLU A 82 17.80 -7.83 -4.16
C GLU A 82 17.20 -8.04 -2.78
N LEU A 83 16.24 -8.95 -2.69
CA LEU A 83 15.52 -9.28 -1.47
C LEU A 83 15.53 -10.78 -1.24
N GLU A 84 15.83 -11.17 0.00
CA GLU A 84 15.73 -12.56 0.45
C GLU A 84 14.37 -12.82 1.11
N SER A 85 13.72 -13.92 0.75
CA SER A 85 12.54 -14.40 1.48
C SER A 85 12.97 -15.08 2.78
N VAL A 86 12.43 -14.65 3.92
CA VAL A 86 12.75 -15.21 5.24
C VAL A 86 11.49 -15.66 5.98
N SER A 87 11.67 -16.43 7.06
CA SER A 87 10.53 -16.75 7.96
C SER A 87 10.03 -15.50 8.69
N TYR A 88 8.75 -15.49 9.11
CA TYR A 88 8.19 -14.35 9.86
C TYR A 88 8.97 -14.06 11.16
N ASN A 89 9.34 -15.12 11.90
CA ASN A 89 10.12 -14.97 13.13
C ASN A 89 11.51 -14.40 12.87
N GLU A 90 12.18 -14.85 11.80
CA GLU A 90 13.47 -14.31 11.40
C GLU A 90 13.36 -12.84 11.00
N TRP A 91 12.36 -12.50 10.18
CA TRP A 91 12.09 -11.12 9.78
C TRP A 91 11.87 -10.23 11.01
N LYS A 92 11.06 -10.67 11.98
CA LYS A 92 10.82 -9.94 13.24
C LYS A 92 12.11 -9.74 14.05
N MET A 93 12.99 -10.74 14.10
CA MET A 93 14.29 -10.61 14.76
C MET A 93 15.20 -9.60 14.04
N LYS A 94 15.27 -9.65 12.71
CA LYS A 94 16.02 -8.66 11.89
C LYS A 94 15.48 -7.25 12.13
N MET A 95 14.15 -7.11 12.18
CA MET A 95 13.47 -5.84 12.42
C MET A 95 13.76 -5.25 13.81
N LYS A 96 13.72 -6.09 14.86
CA LYS A 96 14.08 -5.67 16.22
C LYS A 96 15.50 -5.15 16.29
N ARG A 97 16.46 -5.91 15.74
CA ARG A 97 17.88 -5.50 15.69
C ARG A 97 18.08 -4.19 14.93
N PHE A 98 17.34 -4.00 13.85
CA PHE A 98 17.37 -2.77 13.07
C PHE A 98 16.84 -1.57 13.88
N ASN A 99 15.75 -1.74 14.63
CA ASN A 99 15.17 -0.69 15.48
C ASN A 99 16.04 -0.31 16.67
N ASP A 100 16.67 -1.29 17.31
CA ASP A 100 17.60 -1.06 18.43
C ASP A 100 18.80 -0.17 18.00
N GLN A 101 19.11 -0.16 16.69
CA GLN A 101 20.17 0.65 16.09
C GLN A 101 19.65 1.97 15.47
N ASN A 102 18.37 2.03 15.07
CA ASN A 102 17.74 3.18 14.41
C ASN A 102 16.25 3.29 14.82
N ASN A 103 15.91 4.24 15.67
CA ASN A 103 14.55 4.61 16.12
C ASN A 103 13.54 4.83 14.93
N PRO A 104 12.20 4.64 15.07
CA PRO A 104 11.42 3.48 15.46
C PRO A 104 10.60 2.91 14.27
N LEU A 105 10.88 1.68 13.81
CA LEU A 105 9.93 0.90 13.00
C LEU A 105 9.22 -0.17 13.86
N GLU A 106 9.18 0.01 15.18
CA GLU A 106 8.65 -0.99 16.12
C GLU A 106 7.16 -1.29 15.84
N SER A 107 6.41 -0.25 15.47
CA SER A 107 4.99 -0.30 15.09
C SER A 107 4.70 -1.17 13.86
N VAL A 108 5.67 -1.28 12.94
CA VAL A 108 5.53 -2.10 11.73
C VAL A 108 5.41 -3.57 12.15
N SER A 109 6.30 -4.03 13.02
CA SER A 109 6.36 -5.45 13.44
C SER A 109 5.11 -5.92 14.19
N GLU A 110 4.46 -5.03 14.94
CA GLU A 110 3.21 -5.35 15.64
C GLU A 110 2.03 -5.48 14.68
N PHE A 111 2.01 -4.68 13.62
CA PHE A 111 0.93 -4.66 12.62
C PHE A 111 0.88 -5.96 11.79
N PHE A 112 2.02 -6.57 11.47
CA PHE A 112 2.08 -7.84 10.71
C PHE A 112 1.69 -9.09 11.50
N SER A 113 1.62 -8.99 12.83
CA SER A 113 1.20 -10.14 13.65
C SER A 113 -0.30 -10.45 13.50
N LYS A 114 -1.05 -9.54 12.90
CA LYS A 114 -2.49 -9.66 12.66
C LYS A 114 -2.73 -9.87 11.17
N SER A 115 -3.78 -10.60 10.84
CA SER A 115 -4.34 -10.87 9.49
C SER A 115 -4.71 -9.62 8.66
N ALA A 116 -4.15 -8.45 8.99
CA ALA A 116 -4.52 -7.13 8.49
C ALA A 116 -4.36 -6.96 6.97
N PHE A 117 -3.55 -7.80 6.31
CA PHE A 117 -3.33 -7.77 4.86
C PHE A 117 -3.86 -9.01 4.13
N SER A 118 -4.54 -9.92 4.84
CA SER A 118 -5.13 -11.13 4.26
C SER A 118 -6.65 -11.07 4.14
N GLU A 119 -7.30 -10.15 4.85
CA GLU A 119 -8.74 -10.01 4.83
C GLU A 119 -9.21 -9.11 3.68
N ARG A 120 -9.98 -9.68 2.75
CA ARG A 120 -10.70 -8.87 1.76
C ARG A 120 -11.80 -8.07 2.46
N SER A 121 -11.95 -6.81 2.06
CA SER A 121 -13.03 -5.97 2.55
C SER A 121 -14.39 -6.56 2.13
N LEU A 122 -15.24 -6.87 3.12
CA LEU A 122 -16.64 -7.29 2.90
C LEU A 122 -17.58 -6.10 2.69
N ILE A 123 -17.05 -4.87 2.70
CA ILE A 123 -17.84 -3.64 2.60
C ILE A 123 -18.20 -3.41 1.13
N SER A 124 -19.49 -3.22 0.82
CA SER A 124 -19.94 -2.86 -0.54
C SER A 124 -19.53 -1.43 -0.90
N ALA A 125 -19.04 -1.26 -2.12
CA ALA A 125 -18.72 0.03 -2.75
C ALA A 125 -19.62 0.34 -3.95
N ASP A 126 -20.76 -0.34 -4.10
CA ASP A 126 -21.60 -0.24 -5.30
C ASP A 126 -22.11 1.18 -5.55
N GLN A 127 -22.53 1.87 -4.48
CA GLN A 127 -22.96 3.28 -4.58
C GLN A 127 -21.82 4.20 -5.00
N PHE A 128 -20.60 3.91 -4.55
CA PHE A 128 -19.40 4.63 -4.95
C PHE A 128 -19.16 4.44 -6.45
N TYR A 129 -19.02 3.20 -6.90
CA TYR A 129 -18.79 2.87 -8.32
C TYR A 129 -19.90 3.39 -9.24
N GLY A 130 -21.16 3.33 -8.80
CA GLY A 130 -22.29 3.89 -9.54
C GLY A 130 -22.20 5.41 -9.70
N ALA A 131 -21.77 6.12 -8.65
CA ALA A 131 -21.64 7.58 -8.68
C ALA A 131 -20.43 8.08 -9.48
N VAL A 132 -19.40 7.23 -9.62
CA VAL A 132 -18.13 7.61 -10.28
C VAL A 132 -17.85 6.82 -11.55
N CYS A 133 -18.88 6.22 -12.16
CA CYS A 133 -18.75 5.34 -13.32
C CYS A 133 -18.09 6.00 -14.55
N ALA A 134 -18.10 7.33 -14.62
CA ALA A 134 -17.46 8.11 -15.67
C ALA A 134 -16.00 8.51 -15.37
N LEU A 135 -15.47 8.16 -14.19
CA LEU A 135 -14.08 8.44 -13.84
C LEU A 135 -13.15 7.31 -14.29
N ASP A 136 -12.01 7.69 -14.85
CA ASP A 136 -10.93 6.76 -15.17
C ASP A 136 -10.26 6.30 -13.86
N PHE A 137 -10.48 5.02 -13.50
CA PHE A 137 -9.81 4.42 -12.36
C PHE A 137 -8.32 4.22 -12.66
N PRO A 138 -7.42 4.49 -11.70
CA PRO A 138 -6.00 4.27 -11.89
C PRO A 138 -5.72 2.78 -12.08
N SER A 139 -4.85 2.45 -13.05
CA SER A 139 -4.23 1.13 -13.11
C SER A 139 -3.15 1.02 -12.04
N PHE A 140 -3.16 -0.09 -11.30
CA PHE A 140 -2.08 -0.44 -10.40
C PHE A 140 -1.18 -1.52 -11.00
N ASP A 141 -0.77 -1.26 -12.23
CA ASP A 141 0.12 -2.14 -12.99
C ASP A 141 1.57 -2.04 -12.52
N LYS A 142 2.44 -2.81 -13.19
CA LYS A 142 3.88 -2.84 -12.93
C LYS A 142 4.52 -1.45 -13.02
N ASP A 143 4.07 -0.59 -13.92
CA ASP A 143 4.65 0.76 -14.10
C ASP A 143 4.30 1.67 -12.94
N TYR A 144 3.06 1.60 -12.44
CA TYR A 144 2.65 2.29 -11.22
C TYR A 144 3.51 1.85 -10.03
N ILE A 145 3.65 0.54 -9.82
CA ILE A 145 4.42 -0.04 -8.73
C ILE A 145 5.88 0.41 -8.81
N CYS A 146 6.53 0.30 -9.98
CA CYS A 146 7.92 0.70 -10.17
C CYS A 146 8.13 2.20 -9.89
N LYS A 147 7.20 3.07 -10.31
CA LYS A 147 7.26 4.52 -10.01
C LYS A 147 7.17 4.79 -8.51
N TRP A 148 6.28 4.08 -7.81
CA TRP A 148 6.11 4.21 -6.37
C TRP A 148 7.35 3.73 -5.61
N LEU A 149 7.87 2.55 -5.94
CA LEU A 149 9.09 1.99 -5.35
C LEU A 149 10.31 2.88 -5.60
N SER A 150 10.46 3.38 -6.82
CA SER A 150 11.52 4.33 -7.17
C SER A 150 11.44 5.60 -6.33
N PHE A 151 10.23 6.12 -6.09
CA PHE A 151 10.04 7.28 -5.24
C PHE A 151 10.48 7.00 -3.79
N ILE A 152 10.04 5.89 -3.20
CA ILE A 152 10.41 5.49 -1.83
C ILE A 152 11.92 5.31 -1.71
N MET A 153 12.55 4.58 -2.64
CA MET A 153 13.99 4.35 -2.63
C MET A 153 14.78 5.66 -2.59
N HIS A 154 14.47 6.60 -3.49
CA HIS A 154 15.24 7.84 -3.62
C HIS A 154 14.93 8.88 -2.53
N ASN A 155 13.71 8.88 -1.96
CA ASN A 155 13.24 9.98 -1.10
C ASN A 155 13.00 9.58 0.36
N VAL A 156 13.01 8.28 0.68
CA VAL A 156 12.76 7.73 2.02
C VAL A 156 13.91 6.85 2.48
N VAL A 157 14.38 5.93 1.61
CA VAL A 157 15.45 4.99 1.99
C VAL A 157 16.83 5.64 1.96
N ARG A 158 17.15 6.40 0.90
CA ARG A 158 18.47 7.03 0.68
C ARG A 158 18.64 8.41 1.33
N LYS A 159 17.63 8.92 2.04
CA LYS A 159 17.77 10.13 2.86
C LYS A 159 18.46 9.79 4.17
#